data_AF-A0A382FMA9-F1
#
_entry.id   AF-A0A382FMA9-F1
#
_cell.length_a   1.000
_cell.length_b   1.000
_cell.length_c   1.000
_cell.angle_alpha   90.00
_cell.angle_beta   90.00
_cell.angle_gamma   90.00
#
_symmetry.space_group_name_H-M   'P 1'
#
loop_
_entity.id
_entity.type
_entity.pdbx_description
1 polymer ?
#
loop_
_entity_poly.entity_id
_entity_poly.type
_entity_poly.pdbx_seq_one_letter_code
_entity_poly.pdbx_strand_id
1 'polypeptide(L)'
;MKYLVVPLFLLLVFNPVLSSDQSQQQTEESKTDIESFWPYFTPYKSPTLVDGIGNSSLLITTRSEMTQKYFNQGLSLLHCFWWFEALRAFKEAILYDDSCAMSYWGIYMALSRS
;
A
#
# COMPACT_ATOMS: atom_id res chain seq x y z
N MET A 1 19.39 -1.22 71.70
CA MET A 1 20.31 -0.18 71.17
C MET A 1 19.49 0.73 70.28
N LYS A 2 19.46 2.03 70.60
CA LYS A 2 18.65 3.09 69.99
C LYS A 2 19.55 3.86 69.02
N TYR A 3 19.17 3.96 67.75
CA TYR A 3 19.60 5.02 66.82
C TYR A 3 18.33 5.46 66.09
N LEU A 4 17.71 6.57 66.50
CA LEU A 4 18.07 7.98 66.26
C LEU A 4 17.28 8.50 65.05
N VAL A 5 16.15 9.10 65.42
CA VAL A 5 15.31 10.03 64.67
C VAL A 5 16.18 11.20 64.21
N VAL A 6 15.99 11.67 62.98
CA VAL A 6 15.64 13.07 62.66
C VAL A 6 15.45 13.22 61.14
N PRO A 7 14.46 14.04 60.73
CA PRO A 7 13.69 13.87 59.52
C PRO A 7 14.27 14.70 58.37
N LEU A 8 14.32 14.11 57.17
CA LEU A 8 14.69 14.81 55.95
C LEU A 8 13.50 15.64 55.44
N PHE A 9 13.08 16.64 56.22
CA PHE A 9 12.12 17.65 55.80
C PHE A 9 12.88 18.93 55.47
N LEU A 10 12.79 19.34 54.19
CA LEU A 10 12.83 20.73 53.75
C LEU A 10 14.10 21.55 54.09
N LEU A 11 14.96 21.73 53.09
CA LEU A 11 15.12 23.01 52.35
C LEU A 11 16.48 23.11 51.66
N LEU A 12 16.41 23.20 50.33
CA LEU A 12 17.23 23.97 49.38
C LEU A 12 17.01 23.28 48.02
N VAL A 13 15.82 23.39 47.40
CA VAL A 13 15.39 24.56 46.60
C VAL A 13 16.53 25.05 45.71
N PHE A 14 16.29 25.04 44.39
CA PHE A 14 17.15 25.43 43.25
C PHE A 14 18.09 24.37 42.66
N ASN A 15 17.52 23.47 41.85
CA ASN A 15 17.67 23.64 40.40
C ASN A 15 16.66 22.79 39.61
N PRO A 16 15.95 23.36 38.61
CA PRO A 16 14.98 22.64 37.82
C PRO A 16 15.71 21.96 36.66
N VAL A 17 15.73 20.63 36.64
CA VAL A 17 15.84 19.91 35.36
C VAL A 17 14.44 19.44 35.02
N LEU A 18 13.78 20.32 34.28
CA LEU A 18 12.57 20.06 33.53
C LEU A 18 12.89 18.97 32.50
N SER A 19 12.60 17.71 32.84
CA SER A 19 12.37 16.67 31.84
C SER A 19 10.88 16.40 31.85
N SER A 20 10.21 16.95 30.83
CA SER A 20 8.80 16.75 30.54
C SER A 20 8.49 15.26 30.52
N ASP A 21 7.66 14.81 31.46
CA ASP A 21 6.98 13.53 31.35
C ASP A 21 5.97 13.67 30.20
N GLN A 22 6.40 13.27 29.01
CA GLN A 22 5.56 13.34 27.82
C GLN A 22 4.44 12.30 27.97
N SER A 23 3.25 12.85 28.06
CA SER A 23 1.99 12.19 27.79
C SER A 23 2.13 11.37 26.50
N GLN A 24 1.78 10.09 26.58
CA GLN A 24 1.44 9.17 25.49
C GLN A 24 1.43 9.81 24.09
N GLN A 25 2.58 9.78 23.41
CA GLN A 25 2.61 9.92 21.96
C GLN A 25 2.66 8.52 21.36
N GLN A 26 1.55 8.18 20.71
CA GLN A 26 1.46 7.17 19.66
C GLN A 26 2.78 7.15 18.86
N THR A 27 3.35 5.97 18.68
CA THR A 27 4.40 5.74 17.68
C THR A 27 3.78 5.91 16.29
N GLU A 28 3.53 7.15 15.87
CA GLU A 28 3.42 7.50 14.47
C GLU A 28 4.83 7.36 13.90
N GLU A 29 5.08 6.22 13.24
CA GLU A 29 6.26 6.08 12.38
C GLU A 29 6.27 7.27 11.42
N SER A 30 7.24 8.16 11.65
CA SER A 30 7.59 9.27 10.77
C SER A 30 7.73 8.73 9.35
N LYS A 31 6.69 8.95 8.55
CA LYS A 31 6.62 8.69 7.12
C LYS A 31 7.49 9.71 6.37
N THR A 32 8.74 9.88 6.82
CA THR A 32 9.74 10.73 6.17
C THR A 32 10.29 10.00 4.96
N ASP A 33 9.85 10.49 3.81
CA ASP A 33 10.67 10.81 2.65
C ASP A 33 11.10 9.70 1.69
N ILE A 34 10.60 8.47 1.81
CA ILE A 34 10.76 7.50 0.71
C ILE A 34 9.91 7.95 -0.51
N GLU A 35 8.73 8.51 -0.25
CA GLU A 35 7.83 9.10 -1.27
C GLU A 35 8.43 10.34 -1.95
N SER A 36 9.27 11.12 -1.26
CA SER A 36 9.95 12.29 -1.83
C SER A 36 11.22 11.92 -2.58
N PHE A 37 11.93 10.87 -2.11
CA PHE A 37 13.18 10.38 -2.69
C PHE A 37 12.98 9.76 -4.08
N TRP A 38 11.82 9.16 -4.35
CA TRP A 38 11.48 8.71 -5.71
C TRP A 38 9.96 8.70 -5.95
N PRO A 39 9.40 9.72 -6.61
CA PRO A 39 7.94 9.83 -6.82
C PRO A 39 7.37 8.73 -7.73
N TYR A 40 8.22 7.92 -8.36
CA TYR A 40 7.79 6.84 -9.25
C TYR A 40 7.62 5.48 -8.56
N PHE A 41 7.95 5.36 -7.27
CA PHE A 41 7.73 4.12 -6.48
C PHE A 41 6.42 4.14 -5.69
N THR A 42 5.53 5.09 -5.98
CA THR A 42 4.21 5.11 -5.35
C THR A 42 3.49 3.79 -5.61
N PRO A 43 2.83 3.22 -4.59
CA PRO A 43 1.97 2.08 -4.80
C PRO A 43 0.95 2.46 -5.87
N TYR A 44 0.94 1.63 -6.90
CA TYR A 44 0.10 1.84 -8.05
C TYR A 44 -1.37 2.04 -7.64
N LYS A 45 -1.98 3.17 -8.05
CA LYS A 45 -3.41 3.44 -7.79
C LYS A 45 -4.29 2.45 -8.55
N SER A 46 -5.16 1.72 -7.87
CA SER A 46 -6.13 0.79 -8.49
C SER A 46 -6.86 1.42 -9.68
N PRO A 47 -6.96 0.73 -10.83
CA PRO A 47 -7.65 1.25 -11.99
C PRO A 47 -9.16 1.15 -11.76
N THR A 48 -9.90 2.13 -12.28
CA THR A 48 -11.35 2.00 -12.39
C THR A 48 -11.69 1.19 -13.65
N LEU A 49 -12.90 0.63 -13.70
CA LEU A 49 -13.41 0.08 -14.96
C LEU A 49 -13.71 1.24 -15.92
N VAL A 50 -13.24 1.13 -17.16
CA VAL A 50 -13.35 2.20 -18.18
C VAL A 50 -14.02 1.65 -19.43
N ASP A 51 -15.00 2.40 -19.94
CA ASP A 51 -15.68 2.10 -21.20
C ASP A 51 -14.95 2.72 -22.40
N GLY A 52 -15.23 2.23 -23.61
CA GLY A 52 -14.70 2.82 -24.85
C GLY A 52 -13.24 2.49 -25.18
N ILE A 53 -12.61 1.61 -24.41
CA ILE A 53 -11.22 1.12 -24.61
C ILE A 53 -11.13 -0.14 -25.48
N GLY A 54 -12.26 -0.55 -26.08
CA GLY A 54 -12.43 -1.80 -26.80
C GLY A 54 -13.50 -2.69 -26.18
N ASN A 55 -13.79 -3.82 -26.83
CA ASN A 55 -14.77 -4.82 -26.39
C ASN A 55 -14.19 -6.24 -26.44
N SER A 56 -12.86 -6.35 -26.38
CA SER A 56 -12.18 -7.64 -26.37
C SER A 56 -12.52 -8.38 -25.08
N SER A 57 -13.01 -9.60 -25.22
CA SER A 57 -13.35 -10.46 -24.10
C SER A 57 -12.92 -11.88 -24.39
N LEU A 58 -12.48 -12.57 -23.34
CA LEU A 58 -12.18 -13.99 -23.36
C LEU A 58 -12.68 -14.54 -22.03
N LEU A 59 -13.55 -15.56 -22.10
CA LEU A 59 -14.05 -16.22 -20.91
C LEU A 59 -12.90 -16.96 -20.24
N ILE A 60 -12.65 -16.67 -18.96
CA ILE A 60 -11.59 -17.27 -18.17
C ILE A 60 -12.18 -18.02 -16.97
N THR A 61 -11.48 -19.07 -16.53
CA THR A 61 -11.82 -19.75 -15.28
C THR A 61 -11.41 -18.87 -14.12
N THR A 62 -12.39 -18.33 -13.40
CA THR A 62 -12.18 -17.52 -12.19
C THR A 62 -13.35 -17.68 -11.23
N ARG A 63 -13.10 -17.43 -9.95
CA ARG A 63 -14.09 -17.44 -8.86
C ARG A 63 -14.81 -16.10 -8.69
N SER A 64 -14.38 -15.04 -9.37
CA SER A 64 -14.93 -13.69 -9.19
C SER A 64 -15.27 -13.01 -10.52
N GLU A 65 -16.48 -12.47 -10.60
CA GLU A 65 -16.92 -11.66 -11.74
C GLU A 65 -16.06 -10.40 -11.93
N MET A 66 -15.54 -9.83 -10.84
CA MET A 66 -14.66 -8.67 -10.92
C MET A 66 -13.32 -9.02 -11.58
N THR A 67 -12.78 -10.22 -11.32
CA THR A 67 -11.60 -10.72 -12.03
C THR A 67 -11.85 -10.78 -13.54
N GLN A 68 -13.01 -11.31 -13.96
CA GLN A 68 -13.37 -11.37 -15.39
C GLN A 68 -13.48 -9.98 -16.02
N LYS A 69 -14.06 -9.00 -15.31
CA LYS A 69 -14.18 -7.61 -15.79
C LYS A 69 -12.82 -6.95 -15.96
N TYR A 70 -11.95 -7.00 -14.95
CA TYR A 70 -10.61 -6.44 -15.04
C TYR A 70 -9.73 -7.18 -16.06
N PHE A 71 -9.88 -8.49 -16.19
CA PHE A 71 -9.21 -9.26 -17.23
C PHE A 71 -9.63 -8.81 -18.64
N ASN A 72 -10.93 -8.61 -18.89
CA ASN A 72 -11.42 -8.11 -20.19
C ASN A 72 -10.92 -6.68 -20.49
N GLN A 73 -10.88 -5.81 -19.48
CA GLN A 73 -10.27 -4.49 -19.60
C GLN A 73 -8.79 -4.58 -19.94
N GLY A 74 -8.02 -5.38 -19.21
CA GLY A 74 -6.59 -5.60 -19.47
C GLY A 74 -6.34 -6.16 -20.88
N LEU A 75 -7.19 -7.10 -21.32
CA LEU A 75 -7.12 -7.68 -22.67
C LEU A 75 -7.38 -6.62 -23.75
N SER A 76 -8.40 -5.77 -23.57
CA SER A 76 -8.68 -4.67 -24.49
C SER A 76 -7.51 -3.68 -24.55
N LEU A 77 -6.92 -3.34 -23.39
CA LEU A 77 -5.76 -2.45 -23.31
C LEU A 77 -4.50 -3.06 -23.94
N LEU A 78 -4.27 -4.37 -23.82
CA LEU A 78 -3.20 -5.07 -24.53
C LEU A 78 -3.35 -4.94 -26.05
N HIS A 79 -4.57 -5.11 -26.57
CA HIS A 79 -4.85 -4.96 -28.00
C HIS A 79 -4.71 -3.52 -28.48
N CYS A 80 -4.94 -2.54 -27.59
CA CYS A 80 -4.73 -1.12 -27.85
C CYS A 80 -3.28 -0.66 -27.62
N PHE A 81 -2.35 -1.56 -27.33
CA PHE A 81 -0.94 -1.26 -27.05
C PHE A 81 -0.70 -0.38 -25.81
N TRP A 82 -1.64 -0.38 -24.86
CA TRP A 82 -1.52 0.33 -23.59
C TRP A 82 -0.98 -0.61 -22.50
N TRP A 83 0.29 -1.02 -22.62
CA TRP A 83 0.87 -2.10 -21.79
C TRP A 83 0.89 -1.78 -20.30
N PHE A 84 1.21 -0.53 -19.92
CA PHE A 84 1.18 -0.12 -18.53
C PHE A 84 -0.24 -0.30 -17.97
N GLU A 85 -1.25 0.33 -18.58
CA GLU A 85 -2.68 0.25 -18.20
C GLU A 85 -3.25 -1.18 -18.27
N ALA A 86 -2.71 -2.05 -19.13
CA ALA A 86 -3.04 -3.47 -19.11
C ALA A 86 -2.47 -4.18 -17.86
N LEU A 87 -1.18 -3.97 -17.55
CA LEU A 87 -0.54 -4.51 -16.35
C LEU A 87 -1.27 -4.06 -15.07
N ARG A 88 -1.57 -2.76 -15.01
CA ARG A 88 -2.44 -2.10 -14.02
C ARG A 88 -3.73 -2.92 -13.79
N ALA A 89 -4.49 -3.22 -14.85
CA ALA A 89 -5.75 -3.96 -14.78
C ALA A 89 -5.57 -5.44 -14.38
N PHE A 90 -4.58 -6.15 -14.91
CA PHE A 90 -4.35 -7.56 -14.55
C PHE A 90 -3.90 -7.73 -13.09
N LYS A 91 -3.10 -6.79 -12.56
CA LYS A 91 -2.75 -6.77 -11.13
C LYS A 91 -3.98 -6.60 -10.25
N GLU A 92 -4.89 -5.70 -10.64
CA GLU A 92 -6.16 -5.51 -9.94
C GLU A 92 -7.02 -6.79 -9.98
N ALA A 93 -7.07 -7.50 -11.12
CA ALA A 93 -7.81 -8.75 -11.25
C ALA A 93 -7.35 -9.83 -10.24
N ILE A 94 -6.05 -9.91 -9.95
CA ILE A 94 -5.49 -10.86 -8.96
C ILE A 94 -5.95 -10.56 -7.54
N LEU A 95 -6.27 -9.30 -7.21
CA LEU A 95 -6.80 -8.95 -5.89
C LEU A 95 -8.19 -9.56 -5.64
N TYR A 96 -8.94 -9.85 -6.70
CA TYR A 96 -10.27 -10.47 -6.61
C TYR A 96 -10.23 -11.99 -6.74
N ASP A 97 -9.24 -12.54 -7.45
CA ASP A 97 -8.99 -13.99 -7.51
C ASP A 97 -7.51 -14.27 -7.74
N ASP A 98 -6.82 -14.57 -6.64
CA ASP A 98 -5.39 -14.91 -6.60
C ASP A 98 -5.05 -16.25 -7.26
N SER A 99 -6.04 -17.10 -7.52
CA SER A 99 -5.86 -18.38 -8.18
C SER A 99 -6.02 -18.31 -9.71
N CYS A 100 -6.40 -17.15 -10.24
CA CYS A 100 -6.67 -16.97 -11.66
C CYS A 100 -5.38 -16.96 -12.48
N ALA A 101 -5.02 -18.12 -13.06
CA ALA A 101 -3.84 -18.27 -13.91
C ALA A 101 -3.80 -17.29 -15.10
N MET A 102 -4.96 -16.96 -15.67
CA MET A 102 -5.06 -16.06 -16.81
C MET A 102 -4.71 -14.60 -16.46
N SER A 103 -4.98 -14.15 -15.24
CA SER A 103 -4.56 -12.82 -14.79
C SER A 103 -3.03 -12.71 -14.74
N TYR A 104 -2.32 -13.77 -14.28
CA TYR A 104 -0.86 -13.83 -14.31
C TYR A 104 -0.29 -13.87 -15.73
N TRP A 105 -0.93 -14.63 -16.63
CA TRP A 105 -0.58 -14.60 -18.05
C TRP A 105 -0.69 -13.18 -18.62
N GLY A 106 -1.76 -12.44 -18.29
CA GLY A 106 -1.94 -11.05 -18.69
C GLY A 106 -0.80 -10.13 -18.22
N ILE A 107 -0.38 -10.28 -16.95
CA ILE A 107 0.79 -9.57 -16.40
C ILE A 107 2.05 -9.85 -17.21
N TYR A 108 2.33 -11.14 -17.48
CA TYR A 108 3.48 -11.52 -18.29
C TYR A 108 3.42 -10.90 -19.69
N MET A 109 2.27 -10.96 -20.36
CA MET A 109 2.09 -10.40 -21.69
C MET A 109 2.33 -8.88 -21.71
N ALA A 110 1.86 -8.17 -20.68
CA ALA A 110 2.07 -6.73 -20.55
C ALA A 110 3.54 -6.37 -20.31
N LEU A 111 4.26 -7.14 -19.47
CA LEU A 111 5.68 -6.91 -19.18
C LEU A 111 6.62 -7.38 -20.29
N SER A 112 6.25 -8.43 -21.04
CA SER A 112 7.08 -8.98 -22.12
C SER A 112 7.31 -7.99 -23.28
N ARG A 113 6.51 -6.92 -23.33
CA ARG A 113 6.54 -5.91 -24.40
C ARG A 113 7.11 -4.56 -23.94
N SER A 114 7.68 -4.46 -22.74
CA SER A 114 8.38 -3.26 -22.24
C SER A 114 9.86 -3.25 -22.55
#